data_AF-A0A0M3UGT5-F1
#
_entry.id   AF-A0A0M3UGT5-F1
#
_cell.length_a   1.000
_cell.length_b   1.000
_cell.length_c   1.000
_cell.angle_alpha   90.00
_cell.angle_beta   90.00
_cell.angle_gamma   90.00
#
_symmetry.space_group_name_H-M   'P 1'
#
loop_
_entity.id
_entity.type
_entity.pdbx_description
1 polymer ?
#
loop_
_entity_poly.entity_id
_entity_poly.type
_entity_poly.pdbx_seq_one_letter_code
_entity_poly.pdbx_strand_id
1 'polypeptide(L)'
;MPTDQYLTEEQAVVFGRFVGEPSQAELEQFFYLDAADLGRIAERRGDHNRLGFALHVGTVRFLGAFLSDPLDVPWSVVEYLATQLRIADPSVIKRYPERVATPNAHAREIRRFYGYGDFTGTAVEDLSEFVYGLGDQRYSGWR
;
A
#
# COMPACT_ATOMS: atom_id res chain seq x y z
N MET A 1 4.86 -0.88 -36.26
CA MET A 1 5.97 -1.22 -35.36
C MET A 1 5.35 -1.55 -34.01
N PRO A 2 5.45 -2.78 -33.49
CA PRO A 2 4.88 -3.09 -32.19
C PRO A 2 5.92 -2.79 -31.10
N THR A 3 5.51 -2.07 -30.05
CA THR A 3 6.21 -2.08 -28.77
C THR A 3 5.19 -2.38 -27.70
N ASP A 4 4.81 -3.66 -27.63
CA ASP A 4 4.24 -4.27 -26.44
C ASP A 4 5.27 -4.17 -25.31
N GLN A 5 5.22 -3.09 -24.54
CA GLN A 5 5.86 -3.01 -23.24
C GLN A 5 4.82 -3.38 -22.17
N TYR A 6 4.38 -4.64 -22.19
CA TYR A 6 3.85 -5.26 -20.98
C TYR A 6 5.03 -5.48 -20.04
N LEU A 7 4.83 -5.20 -18.75
CA LEU A 7 5.80 -5.43 -17.68
C LEU A 7 6.54 -6.75 -17.89
N THR A 8 7.87 -6.71 -17.81
CA THR A 8 8.68 -7.93 -17.91
C THR A 8 8.26 -8.91 -16.81
N GLU A 9 8.36 -10.22 -17.07
CA GLU A 9 7.98 -11.28 -16.11
C GLU A 9 8.70 -11.12 -14.76
N GLU A 10 9.89 -10.50 -14.74
CA GLU A 10 10.62 -10.12 -13.53
C GLU A 10 9.95 -8.99 -12.73
N GLN A 11 9.25 -8.05 -13.37
CA GLN A 11 8.41 -7.06 -12.70
C GLN A 11 7.07 -7.67 -12.26
N ALA A 12 6.57 -8.68 -12.97
CA ALA A 12 5.33 -9.37 -12.64
C ALA A 12 5.44 -10.25 -11.35
N VAL A 13 6.63 -10.77 -11.04
CA VAL A 13 6.89 -11.56 -9.82
C VAL A 13 7.06 -10.68 -8.56
N VAL A 14 7.30 -9.37 -8.73
CA VAL A 14 7.44 -8.39 -7.64
C VAL A 14 6.08 -7.94 -7.08
N PHE A 15 4.98 -8.16 -7.81
CA PHE A 15 3.66 -7.76 -7.31
C PHE A 15 3.24 -8.60 -6.10
N GLY A 16 2.96 -7.92 -5.00
CA GLY A 16 2.41 -8.53 -3.80
C GLY A 16 3.45 -9.18 -2.87
N ARG A 17 4.75 -8.87 -2.98
CA ARG A 17 5.76 -9.23 -1.97
C ARG A 17 6.82 -8.14 -1.82
N PHE A 18 7.39 -8.02 -0.62
CA PHE A 18 8.56 -7.17 -0.41
C PHE A 18 9.81 -7.86 -0.93
N VAL A 19 10.55 -7.20 -1.83
CA VAL A 19 11.86 -7.65 -2.32
C VAL A 19 12.94 -6.83 -1.61
N GLY A 20 13.14 -7.11 -0.33
CA GLY A 20 14.12 -6.43 0.53
C GLY A 20 13.53 -5.29 1.39
N GLU A 21 14.42 -4.54 2.03
CA GLU A 21 14.08 -3.40 2.89
C GLU A 21 13.71 -2.17 2.05
N PRO A 22 12.56 -1.51 2.33
CA PRO A 22 12.23 -0.24 1.68
C PRO A 22 13.25 0.83 2.06
N SER A 23 13.60 1.67 1.10
CA SER A 23 14.39 2.88 1.34
C SER A 23 13.61 3.87 2.20
N GLN A 24 14.33 4.83 2.81
CA GLN A 24 13.71 5.91 3.58
C GLN A 24 12.68 6.70 2.76
N ALA A 25 12.97 6.96 1.48
CA ALA A 25 12.07 7.66 0.58
C ALA A 25 10.78 6.86 0.33
N GLU A 26 10.88 5.53 0.19
CA GLU A 26 9.71 4.66 0.04
C GLU A 26 8.90 4.58 1.34
N LEU A 27 9.54 4.57 2.51
CA LEU A 27 8.84 4.67 3.80
C LEU A 27 8.04 5.96 3.91
N GLU A 28 8.65 7.10 3.56
CA GLU A 28 8.00 8.41 3.58
C GLU A 28 6.87 8.52 2.54
N GLN A 29 7.04 7.91 1.37
CA GLN A 29 6.03 7.97 0.31
C GLN A 29 4.81 7.09 0.58
N PHE A 30 5.02 5.86 1.07
CA PHE A 30 3.96 4.85 1.12
C PHE A 30 3.47 4.52 2.52
N PHE A 31 4.32 4.70 3.54
CA PHE A 31 4.03 4.33 4.93
C PHE A 31 3.85 5.52 5.85
N TYR A 32 3.96 6.75 5.34
CA TYR A 32 3.58 7.94 6.09
C TYR A 32 2.06 7.96 6.34
N LEU A 33 1.68 8.21 7.58
CA LEU A 33 0.29 8.26 8.04
C LEU A 33 -0.14 9.72 8.18
N ASP A 34 -1.06 10.15 7.32
CA ASP A 34 -1.64 11.48 7.42
C ASP A 34 -2.69 11.58 8.55
N ALA A 35 -3.27 12.77 8.72
CA ALA A 35 -4.28 13.00 9.75
C ALA A 35 -5.54 12.13 9.58
N ALA A 36 -5.92 11.79 8.34
CA ALA A 36 -7.07 10.95 8.08
C ALA A 36 -6.77 9.49 8.45
N ASP A 37 -5.60 8.99 8.08
CA ASP A 37 -5.11 7.66 8.45
C ASP A 37 -5.07 7.51 9.98
N LEU A 38 -4.46 8.48 10.67
CA LEU A 38 -4.36 8.48 12.13
C LEU A 38 -5.73 8.49 12.81
N GLY A 39 -6.69 9.25 12.28
CA GLY A 39 -8.06 9.27 12.78
C GLY A 39 -8.73 7.91 12.73
N ARG A 40 -8.54 7.16 11.63
CA ARG A 40 -9.10 5.81 11.46
C ARG A 40 -8.39 4.77 12.30
N ILE A 41 -7.06 4.85 12.38
CA ILE A 41 -6.26 3.95 13.21
C ILE A 41 -6.64 4.12 14.68
N ALA A 42 -6.94 5.35 15.13
CA ALA A 42 -7.35 5.61 16.51
C ALA A 42 -8.67 4.93 16.92
N GLU A 43 -9.53 4.56 15.96
CA GLU A 43 -10.75 3.79 16.24
C GLU A 43 -10.47 2.34 16.66
N ARG A 44 -9.26 1.83 16.40
CA ARG A 44 -8.88 0.44 16.70
C ARG A 44 -8.49 0.30 18.16
N ARG A 45 -9.04 -0.72 18.82
CA ARG A 45 -8.74 -1.03 20.22
C ARG A 45 -7.41 -1.79 20.34
N GLY A 46 -6.47 -1.23 21.09
CA GLY A 46 -5.19 -1.85 21.42
C GLY A 46 -4.12 -1.67 20.34
N ASP A 47 -2.87 -1.57 20.78
CA ASP A 47 -1.74 -1.18 19.92
C ASP A 47 -1.45 -2.19 18.80
N HIS A 48 -1.65 -3.49 19.04
CA HIS A 48 -1.51 -4.53 18.01
C HIS A 48 -2.48 -4.33 16.84
N ASN A 49 -3.73 -3.94 17.11
CA ASN A 49 -4.72 -3.68 16.06
C ASN A 49 -4.48 -2.35 15.35
N ARG A 50 -4.02 -1.33 16.08
CA ARG A 50 -3.64 -0.04 15.50
C ARG A 50 -2.47 -0.21 14.53
N LEU A 51 -1.42 -0.90 14.98
CA LEU A 51 -0.22 -1.16 14.19
C LEU A 51 -0.51 -2.08 13.00
N GLY A 52 -1.31 -3.14 13.19
CA GLY A 52 -1.69 -4.03 12.09
C GLY A 52 -2.58 -3.37 11.04
N PHE A 53 -3.48 -2.47 11.45
CA PHE A 53 -4.25 -1.67 10.49
C PHE A 53 -3.36 -0.73 9.69
N ALA A 54 -2.46 0.00 10.36
CA ALA A 54 -1.51 0.89 9.70
C ALA A 54 -0.60 0.14 8.72
N LEU A 55 -0.15 -1.06 9.11
CA LEU A 55 0.65 -1.94 8.27
C LEU A 55 -0.10 -2.32 7.00
N HIS A 56 -1.35 -2.76 7.11
CA HIS A 56 -2.16 -3.07 5.93
C HIS A 56 -2.32 -1.87 4.99
N VAL A 57 -2.58 -0.67 5.53
CA VAL A 57 -2.72 0.54 4.70
C VAL A 57 -1.43 0.80 3.92
N GLY A 58 -0.28 0.80 4.60
CA GLY A 58 1.01 1.03 3.95
C GLY A 58 1.39 -0.06 2.94
N THR A 59 1.16 -1.34 3.28
CA THR A 59 1.48 -2.47 2.39
C THR A 59 0.67 -2.42 1.10
N VAL A 60 -0.61 -2.07 1.16
CA VAL A 60 -1.45 -1.94 -0.06
C VAL A 60 -1.00 -0.75 -0.90
N ARG A 61 -0.60 0.37 -0.29
CA ARG A 61 -0.02 1.52 -1.00
C ARG A 61 1.28 1.14 -1.72
N PHE A 62 2.14 0.36 -1.06
CA PHE A 62 3.45 -0.02 -1.56
C PHE A 62 3.39 -1.12 -2.63
N LEU A 63 2.64 -2.20 -2.40
CA LEU A 63 2.59 -3.39 -3.27
C LEU A 63 1.41 -3.42 -4.24
N GLY A 64 0.41 -2.55 -4.04
CA GLY A 64 -0.87 -2.63 -4.74
C GLY A 64 -1.72 -3.85 -4.36
N ALA A 65 -1.31 -4.62 -3.36
CA ALA A 65 -1.94 -5.88 -2.97
C ALA A 65 -1.90 -6.10 -1.45
N PHE A 66 -2.83 -6.93 -0.96
CA PHE A 66 -2.79 -7.43 0.41
C PHE A 66 -1.94 -8.70 0.47
N LEU A 67 -1.12 -8.82 1.51
CA LEU A 67 -0.37 -10.04 1.78
C LEU A 67 -1.28 -11.12 2.39
N SER A 68 -1.03 -12.37 2.03
CA SER A 68 -1.69 -13.53 2.66
C SER A 68 -1.27 -13.69 4.12
N ASP A 69 0.02 -13.46 4.42
CA ASP A 69 0.51 -13.26 5.78
C ASP A 69 0.76 -11.76 5.99
N PRO A 70 -0.04 -11.06 6.81
CA PRO A 70 0.12 -9.62 7.02
C PRO A 70 1.42 -9.25 7.74
N LEU A 71 2.15 -10.22 8.29
CA LEU A 71 3.45 -10.02 8.94
C LEU A 71 4.64 -10.34 8.03
N ASP A 72 4.41 -10.74 6.77
CA ASP A 72 5.46 -10.95 5.77
C ASP A 72 5.95 -9.61 5.21
N VAL A 73 6.46 -8.78 6.11
CA VAL A 73 6.91 -7.41 5.86
C VAL A 73 8.30 -7.20 6.47
N PRO A 74 9.15 -6.36 5.87
CA PRO A 74 10.42 -5.95 6.46
C PRO A 74 10.21 -5.24 7.80
N TRP A 75 11.11 -5.48 8.75
CA TRP A 75 10.93 -4.98 10.13
C TRP A 75 11.02 -3.45 10.21
N SER A 76 11.78 -2.81 9.31
CA SER A 76 11.87 -1.35 9.21
C SER A 76 10.50 -0.68 9.02
N VAL A 77 9.59 -1.33 8.29
CA VAL A 77 8.20 -0.86 8.09
C VAL A 77 7.44 -0.84 9.41
N VAL A 78 7.59 -1.91 10.20
CA VAL A 78 6.94 -2.05 11.51
C VAL A 78 7.44 -0.97 12.47
N GLU A 79 8.75 -0.74 12.52
CA GLU A 79 9.38 0.29 13.36
C GLU A 79 8.96 1.70 12.95
N TYR A 80 8.91 1.97 11.65
CA TYR A 80 8.48 3.25 11.10
C TYR A 80 7.03 3.58 11.50
N LEU A 81 6.12 2.61 11.34
CA LEU A 81 4.72 2.77 11.72
C LEU A 81 4.53 2.86 13.23
N ALA A 82 5.23 2.05 14.01
CA ALA A 82 5.17 2.10 15.48
C ALA A 82 5.61 3.47 16.01
N THR A 83 6.63 4.07 15.40
CA THR A 83 7.11 5.42 15.73
C THR A 83 6.01 6.46 15.50
N GLN A 84 5.37 6.46 14.32
CA GLN A 84 4.27 7.38 14.00
C GLN A 84 3.08 7.22 14.95
N LEU A 85 2.76 5.98 15.34
CA LEU A 85 1.66 5.66 16.25
C LEU A 85 1.98 5.84 17.73
N ARG A 86 3.24 6.17 18.06
CA ARG A 86 3.79 6.28 19.42
C ARG A 86 3.64 4.99 20.23
N ILE A 87 3.85 3.85 19.58
CA ILE A 87 3.84 2.52 20.20
C ILE A 87 5.26 2.19 20.63
N ALA A 88 5.47 2.01 21.94
CA ALA A 88 6.81 1.82 22.50
C ALA A 88 7.43 0.45 22.17
N ASP A 89 6.60 -0.59 22.06
CA ASP A 89 7.04 -1.94 21.71
C ASP A 89 6.39 -2.38 20.39
N PRO A 90 7.11 -2.31 19.26
CA PRO A 90 6.59 -2.75 17.96
C PRO A 90 6.29 -4.25 17.90
N SER A 91 6.85 -5.07 18.80
CA SER A 91 6.64 -6.52 18.82
C SER A 91 5.21 -6.94 19.16
N VAL A 92 4.40 -6.01 19.68
CA VAL A 92 2.95 -6.19 19.89
C VAL A 92 2.23 -6.58 18.60
N ILE A 93 2.79 -6.25 17.42
CA ILE A 93 2.25 -6.63 16.11
C ILE A 93 2.09 -8.14 15.94
N LYS A 94 2.90 -8.95 16.65
CA LYS A 94 2.82 -10.42 16.60
C LYS A 94 1.48 -10.96 17.11
N ARG A 95 0.74 -10.16 17.89
CA ARG A 95 -0.61 -10.50 18.39
C ARG A 95 -1.72 -10.17 17.39
N TYR A 96 -1.41 -9.41 16.34
CA TYR A 96 -2.39 -9.00 15.32
C TYR A 96 -3.07 -10.19 14.59
N PRO A 97 -2.34 -11.23 14.13
CA PRO A 97 -2.97 -12.37 13.43
C PRO A 97 -3.71 -13.35 14.35
N GLU A 98 -3.64 -13.22 15.68
CA GLU A 98 -4.22 -14.18 16.65
C GLU A 98 -5.75 -14.36 16.49
N ARG A 99 -6.44 -13.43 15.82
CA ARG A 99 -7.82 -13.58 15.37
C ARG A 99 -7.90 -13.43 13.86
N VAL A 100 -7.92 -14.55 13.13
CA VAL A 100 -8.02 -14.64 11.65
C VAL A 100 -9.15 -13.78 11.04
N ALA A 101 -10.22 -13.49 11.80
CA ALA A 101 -11.31 -12.62 11.34
C ALA A 101 -10.92 -11.13 11.19
N THR A 102 -9.92 -10.66 11.94
CA THR A 102 -9.56 -9.23 12.05
C THR A 102 -8.78 -8.72 10.83
N PRO A 103 -7.73 -9.42 10.35
CA PRO A 103 -7.02 -9.00 9.14
C PRO A 103 -7.92 -8.97 7.90
N ASN A 104 -8.79 -9.99 7.73
CA ASN A 104 -9.74 -10.05 6.62
C ASN A 104 -10.82 -8.95 6.70
N ALA A 105 -11.31 -8.64 7.91
CA ALA A 105 -12.24 -7.52 8.12
C ALA A 105 -11.58 -6.17 7.80
N HIS A 106 -10.34 -5.95 8.27
CA HIS A 106 -9.59 -4.74 7.96
C HIS A 106 -9.28 -4.61 6.47
N ALA A 107 -8.91 -5.70 5.78
CA ALA A 107 -8.68 -5.67 4.33
C ALA A 107 -9.94 -5.23 3.56
N ARG A 108 -11.11 -5.74 3.94
CA ARG A 108 -12.40 -5.31 3.37
C ARG A 108 -12.69 -3.83 3.65
N GLU A 109 -12.40 -3.36 4.85
CA GLU A 109 -12.60 -1.97 5.24
C GLU A 109 -11.68 -1.01 4.47
N ILE A 110 -10.40 -1.36 4.33
CA ILE A 110 -9.40 -0.59 3.58
C ILE A 110 -9.81 -0.49 2.11
N ARG A 111 -10.22 -1.61 1.49
CA ARG A 111 -10.74 -1.60 0.11
C ARG A 111 -11.90 -0.63 -0.09
N ARG A 112 -12.86 -0.67 0.84
CA ARG A 112 -14.06 0.19 0.78
C ARG A 112 -13.72 1.67 0.97
N PHE A 113 -12.78 1.99 1.86
CA PHE A 113 -12.50 3.37 2.25
C PHE A 113 -11.53 4.07 1.30
N TYR A 114 -10.49 3.37 0.85
CA TYR A 114 -9.46 3.94 -0.01
C TYR A 114 -9.71 3.68 -1.51
N GLY A 115 -10.85 3.07 -1.86
CA GLY A 115 -11.23 2.86 -3.26
C GLY A 115 -10.42 1.79 -4.00
N TYR A 116 -9.69 0.93 -3.28
CA TYR A 116 -8.99 -0.21 -3.88
C TYR A 116 -10.01 -1.27 -4.33
N GLY A 117 -10.50 -1.15 -5.56
CA GLY A 117 -11.32 -2.17 -6.21
C GLY A 117 -10.47 -3.37 -6.59
N ASP A 118 -11.02 -4.58 -6.50
CA ASP A 118 -10.47 -5.72 -7.25
C ASP A 118 -10.48 -5.32 -8.72
N PHE A 119 -9.33 -5.41 -9.40
CA PHE A 119 -9.22 -5.17 -10.85
C PHE A 119 -10.13 -6.17 -11.58
N THR A 120 -11.40 -5.79 -11.73
CA THR A 120 -12.42 -6.54 -12.44
C THR A 120 -12.82 -5.70 -13.66
N GLY A 121 -12.04 -5.87 -14.72
CA GLY A 121 -12.49 -5.85 -16.10
C GLY A 121 -12.91 -4.53 -16.77
N THR A 122 -13.02 -3.40 -16.08
CA THR A 122 -13.43 -2.12 -16.72
C THR A 122 -12.44 -0.97 -16.55
N ALA A 123 -11.47 -1.08 -15.63
CA ALA A 123 -10.47 -0.03 -15.39
C ALA A 123 -9.32 0.01 -16.43
N VAL A 124 -9.30 -0.89 -17.41
CA VAL A 124 -8.34 -0.85 -18.54
C VAL A 124 -8.71 0.21 -19.58
N GLU A 125 -9.98 0.64 -19.62
CA GLU A 125 -10.44 1.65 -20.59
C GLU A 125 -10.11 3.08 -20.11
N ASP A 126 -10.26 3.38 -18.82
CA ASP A 126 -9.89 4.69 -18.23
C ASP A 126 -8.39 4.96 -18.19
N LEU A 127 -7.55 3.92 -18.13
CA LEU A 127 -6.09 4.06 -18.23
C LEU A 127 -5.64 4.48 -19.62
N SER A 128 -6.41 4.17 -20.67
CA SER A 128 -6.10 4.63 -22.03
C SER A 128 -6.31 6.14 -22.15
N GLU A 129 -7.40 6.67 -21.60
CA GLU A 129 -7.70 8.11 -21.68
C GLU A 129 -6.69 8.96 -20.89
N PHE A 130 -6.24 8.48 -19.73
CA PHE A 130 -5.22 9.15 -18.92
C PHE A 130 -3.82 9.13 -19.56
N VAL A 131 -3.43 8.02 -20.21
CA VAL A 131 -2.12 7.91 -20.87
C VAL A 131 -2.08 8.68 -22.20
N TYR A 132 -3.19 8.76 -22.94
CA TYR A 132 -3.25 9.54 -24.19
C TYR A 132 -3.49 11.05 -23.97
N GLY A 133 -3.99 11.47 -22.81
CA GLY A 133 -4.28 12.88 -22.50
C GLY A 133 -3.08 13.76 -22.12
N LEU A 134 -1.89 13.17 -21.86
CA LEU A 134 -0.68 13.89 -21.45
C LEU A 134 0.29 14.20 -22.61
N GLY A 135 -0.11 13.94 -23.86
CA GLY A 135 0.72 14.12 -25.05
C GLY A 135 0.72 15.51 -25.68
N ASP A 136 -0.18 16.42 -25.29
CA ASP A 136 -0.40 17.66 -26.08
C ASP A 136 -0.39 18.93 -25.24
N GLN A 137 0.78 19.27 -24.71
CA GLN A 137 1.22 20.64 -24.41
C GLN A 137 2.63 20.57 -23.85
N ARG A 138 3.65 20.86 -24.67
CA ARG A 138 4.93 21.52 -24.30
C ARG A 138 6.03 21.18 -25.33
N TYR A 139 5.87 21.59 -26.60
CA TYR A 139 7.00 21.98 -27.47
C TYR A 139 6.48 22.78 -28.69
N SER A 140 6.37 24.11 -28.59
CA SER A 140 6.65 24.99 -29.73
C SER A 140 6.99 26.40 -29.22
N GLY A 141 8.29 26.66 -29.15
CA GLY A 141 8.83 27.93 -28.66
C GLY A 141 10.29 28.10 -29.07
N TRP A 142 10.59 27.84 -30.34
CA TRP A 142 11.80 28.29 -31.03
C TRP A 142 11.46 28.62 -32.49
N ARG A 143 11.16 29.89 -32.75
CA ARG A 143 11.86 30.69 -33.76
C ARG A 143 11.70 32.17 -33.43
#